data_AF-A0AA42R8A7-F1
#
_entry.id   AF-A0AA42R8A7-F1
#
_cell.length_a   1.000
_cell.length_b   1.000
_cell.length_c   1.000
_cell.angle_alpha   90.00
_cell.angle_beta   90.00
_cell.angle_gamma   90.00
#
_symmetry.space_group_name_H-M   'P 1'
#
loop_
_entity.id
_entity.type
_entity.pdbx_description
1 polymer ?
#
loop_
_entity_poly.entity_id
_entity_poly.type
_entity_poly.pdbx_seq_one_letter_code
_entity_poly.pdbx_strand_id
1 'polypeptide(L)' 'MSTYLTTEELSSRIKYDVRTIRQSLKDAVLFEGVHYIRPFGGRKILYIWERVEESMLQGAAAHDLIASLK' A
#
# COMPACT_ATOMS: atom_id res chain seq x y z
N MET A 1 -14.83 -10.06 -4.85
CA MET A 1 -14.76 -10.12 -3.37
C MET A 1 -13.53 -9.32 -2.99
N SER A 2 -13.65 -8.28 -2.17
CA SER A 2 -12.52 -7.38 -1.86
C SER A 2 -11.91 -7.75 -0.50
N THR A 3 -10.62 -8.04 -0.50
CA THR A 3 -9.89 -8.50 0.68
C THR A 3 -9.28 -7.29 1.37
N TYR A 4 -9.76 -7.01 2.58
CA TYR A 4 -9.21 -5.94 3.41
C TYR A 4 -8.11 -6.48 4.31
N LEU A 5 -6.94 -5.85 4.25
CA LEU A 5 -5.77 -6.22 5.04
C LEU A 5 -5.39 -5.07 5.95
N THR A 6 -5.02 -5.38 7.18
CA THR A 6 -4.27 -4.46 8.04
C THR A 6 -2.84 -4.28 7.53
N THR A 7 -2.11 -3.32 8.10
CA THR A 7 -0.71 -3.11 7.72
C THR A 7 0.15 -4.34 8.01
N GLU A 8 -0.14 -5.08 9.09
CA GLU A 8 0.61 -6.29 9.49
C GLU A 8 0.30 -7.50 8.61
N GLU A 9 -0.96 -7.63 8.16
CA GLU A 9 -1.33 -8.68 7.20
C GLU A 9 -0.74 -8.38 5.82
N LEU A 10 -0.77 -7.10 5.41
CA LEU A 10 -0.14 -6.68 4.17
C LEU A 10 1.37 -6.93 4.22
N SER A 11 2.06 -6.53 5.30
CA SER A 11 3.50 -6.79 5.49
C SER A 11 3.85 -8.26 5.36
N SER A 12 3.02 -9.13 5.96
CA SER A 12 3.21 -10.59 5.89
C SER A 12 3.04 -11.15 4.47
N ARG A 13 2.22 -10.49 3.64
CA ARG A 13 1.86 -10.92 2.28
C ARG A 13 2.86 -10.45 1.22
N ILE A 14 3.20 -9.15 1.22
CA ILE A 14 4.19 -8.57 0.29
C ILE A 14 5.63 -8.63 0.79
N LYS A 15 5.84 -9.17 2.01
CA LYS A 15 7.15 -9.38 2.65
C LYS A 15 7.95 -8.09 2.88
N TYR A 16 7.27 -6.95 2.98
CA TYR A 16 7.88 -5.67 3.39
C TYR A 16 7.67 -5.43 4.87
N ASP A 17 8.57 -4.67 5.50
CA ASP A 17 8.38 -4.23 6.89
C ASP A 17 7.20 -3.26 7.03
N VAL A 18 6.48 -3.35 8.15
CA VAL A 18 5.34 -2.48 8.48
C VAL A 18 5.72 -1.01 8.43
N ARG A 19 6.93 -0.65 8.86
CA ARG A 19 7.43 0.72 8.81
C ARG A 19 7.60 1.19 7.37
N THR A 20 8.20 0.38 6.51
CA THR A 20 8.37 0.68 5.09
C THR A 20 7.02 0.89 4.40
N ILE A 21 6.03 0.06 4.73
CA ILE A 21 4.68 0.24 4.18
C ILE A 21 4.10 1.60 4.58
N ARG A 22 4.23 2.00 5.86
CA ARG A 22 3.64 3.24 6.37
C ARG A 22 4.40 4.51 6.01
N GLN A 23 5.72 4.44 5.84
CA GLN A 23 6.59 5.61 5.62
C GLN A 23 7.02 5.78 4.17
N SER A 24 7.15 4.68 3.42
CA SER A 24 7.72 4.71 2.07
C SER A 24 6.71 4.34 0.99
N LEU A 25 5.83 3.36 1.25
CA LEU A 25 4.85 2.93 0.23
C LEU A 25 3.54 3.73 0.31
N LYS A 26 3.09 4.02 1.54
CA LYS A 26 1.97 4.92 1.80
C LYS A 26 2.29 6.31 1.23
N ASP A 27 1.38 6.82 0.40
CA ASP A 27 1.43 8.12 -0.29
C ASP A 27 2.43 8.23 -1.46
N ALA A 28 3.40 7.33 -1.58
CA ALA A 28 4.27 7.25 -2.78
C ALA A 28 3.67 6.38 -3.89
N VAL A 29 3.13 5.22 -3.52
CA VAL A 29 2.55 4.24 -4.46
C VAL A 29 1.17 3.75 -4.02
N LEU A 30 0.84 3.86 -2.74
CA LEU A 30 -0.48 3.52 -2.21
C LEU A 30 -1.25 4.80 -1.90
N PHE A 31 -2.39 5.00 -2.56
CA PHE A 31 -3.23 6.19 -2.43
C PHE A 31 -4.51 5.92 -1.62
N GLU A 32 -4.93 6.91 -0.83
CA GLU A 32 -6.18 6.86 -0.07
C GLU A 32 -7.39 6.83 -1.03
N GLY A 33 -8.38 5.98 -0.75
CA GLY A 33 -9.55 5.76 -1.60
C GLY A 33 -9.34 4.77 -2.75
N VAL A 34 -8.08 4.46 -3.10
CA VAL A 34 -7.75 3.46 -4.14
C VAL A 34 -7.16 2.20 -3.50
N HIS A 35 -6.04 2.34 -2.79
CA HIS A 35 -5.28 1.23 -2.20
C HIS A 35 -5.58 1.02 -0.73
N TYR A 36 -5.95 2.08 -0.02
CA TYR A 36 -6.30 2.01 1.38
C TYR A 36 -7.46 2.93 1.74
N ILE A 37 -8.16 2.57 2.80
CA ILE A 37 -9.29 3.32 3.36
C ILE A 37 -9.12 3.49 4.87
N ARG A 38 -9.71 4.55 5.41
CA ARG A 38 -9.81 4.81 6.85
C ARG A 38 -11.25 4.62 7.29
N PRO A 39 -11.66 3.41 7.70
CA PRO A 39 -13.04 3.18 8.10
C PRO A 39 -13.36 3.90 9.42
N PHE A 40 -14.59 4.41 9.53
CA PHE A 40 -15.17 5.04 10.73
C PHE A 40 -14.44 6.28 11.26
N GLY A 41 -13.70 7.00 10.41
CA GLY A 41 -12.97 8.21 10.82
C GLY A 41 -11.89 7.96 11.87
N GLY A 42 -11.54 6.70 12.11
CA GLY A 42 -10.54 6.29 13.08
C GLY A 42 -9.11 6.40 12.56
N ARG A 43 -8.15 6.12 13.44
CA ARG A 43 -6.72 6.06 13.10
C ARG A 43 -6.33 4.77 12.37
N LYS A 44 -7.25 3.82 12.22
CA LYS A 44 -6.98 2.52 11.60
C LYS A 44 -7.03 2.64 10.09
N ILE A 45 -6.04 2.07 9.43
CA ILE A 45 -5.94 2.00 7.97
C ILE A 45 -6.17 0.55 7.55
N LEU A 46 -7.04 0.34 6.57
CA LEU A 46 -7.22 -0.94 5.89
C LEU A 46 -6.80 -0.80 4.44
N TYR A 47 -6.04 -1.76 3.94
CA TYR A 47 -5.60 -1.86 2.57
C TYR A 47 -6.50 -2.81 1.79
N ILE A 48 -6.73 -2.52 0.51
CA ILE A 48 -7.49 -3.37 -0.40
C ILE A 48 -6.48 -4.19 -1.20
N TRP A 49 -6.36 -5.49 -0.90
CA TRP A 49 -5.35 -6.36 -1.49
C TRP A 49 -5.37 -6.30 -3.02
N GLU A 50 -6.55 -6.40 -3.63
CA GLU A 50 -6.68 -6.49 -5.08
C GLU A 50 -6.11 -5.24 -5.77
N ARG A 51 -6.26 -4.07 -5.15
CA ARG A 51 -5.76 -2.79 -5.68
C ARG A 51 -4.25 -2.66 -5.50
N VAL A 52 -3.74 -3.13 -4.36
CA VAL A 52 -2.31 -3.20 -4.10
C VAL A 52 -1.64 -4.16 -5.08
N GLU A 53 -2.20 -5.35 -5.25
CA GLU A 53 -1.72 -6.38 -6.17
C GLU A 53 -1.76 -5.90 -7.62
N GLU A 54 -2.85 -5.27 -8.05
CA GLU A 54 -2.97 -4.68 -9.38
C GLU A 54 -1.88 -3.64 -9.64
N SER A 55 -1.58 -2.77 -8.67
CA SER A 55 -0.50 -1.77 -8.80
C SER A 55 0.90 -2.37 -8.75
N MET A 56 1.08 -3.49 -8.04
CA MET A 56 2.33 -4.25 -8.08
C MET A 56 2.53 -4.93 -9.45
N LEU A 57 1.47 -5.50 -10.02
CA LEU A 57 1.48 -6.20 -11.30
C LEU A 57 1.56 -5.26 -12.51
N GLN A 58 0.91 -4.09 -12.44
CA GLN A 58 1.01 -3.07 -13.48
C GLN A 58 2.44 -2.54 -13.63
N GLY A 59 3.28 -2.77 -12.62
CA GLY A 59 4.72 -2.59 -12.70
C GLY A 59 5.12 -1.13 -12.83
N ALA A 60 6.13 -0.76 -12.07
CA ALA A 60 7.23 0.00 -12.67
C ALA A 60 6.96 1.39 -13.31
N ALA A 61 5.81 2.04 -13.14
CA ALA A 61 5.79 3.51 -13.17
C ALA A 61 6.55 4.07 -11.93
N ALA A 62 6.75 3.24 -10.91
CA ALA A 62 7.54 3.56 -9.72
C ALA A 62 9.06 3.41 -9.90
N HIS A 63 9.55 2.85 -11.02
CA HIS A 63 10.99 2.89 -11.31
C HIS A 63 11.49 4.35 -11.35
N ASP A 64 10.64 5.28 -11.80
CA ASP A 64 10.95 6.71 -11.83
C ASP A 64 10.86 7.39 -10.45
N LEU A 65 10.02 6.89 -9.54
CA LEU A 65 9.86 7.48 -8.20
C LEU A 65 10.98 7.08 -7.22
N ILE A 66 11.49 5.85 -7.30
CA ILE A 66 12.63 5.41 -6.46
C ILE A 66 13.96 6.02 -6.98
N ALA A 67 14.08 6.23 -8.30
CA ALA A 67 15.23 6.94 -8.88
C ALA A 67 15.29 8.43 -8.44
N SER A 68 14.15 9.02 -8.07
CA SER A 68 14.04 10.41 -7.63
C SER A 68 14.38 10.65 -6.15
N LEU A 69 14.70 9.59 -5.40
CA LEU A 69 15.13 9.66 -3.99
C LEU A 69 16.67 9.67 -3.82
N LYS A 70 17.42 10.01 -4.87
CA LYS A 70 18.87 10.26 -4.79
C LYS A 70 19.19 11.75 -4.70
#